data_AF-A0A6P0N903-F1
#
_entry.id   AF-A0A6P0N903-F1
#
_cell.length_a   1.000
_cell.length_b   1.000
_cell.length_c   1.000
_cell.angle_alpha   90.00
_cell.angle_beta   90.00
_cell.angle_gamma   90.00
#
_symmetry.space_group_name_H-M   'P 1'
#
loop_
_entity.id
_entity.type
_entity.pdbx_description
1 polymer ?
#
loop_
_entity_poly.entity_id
_entity_poly.type
_entity_poly.pdbx_seq_one_letter_code
_entity_poly.pdbx_strand_id
1 'polypeptide(L)'
;MFNSVPWIESIPTLWLQIALIAVGLGAIVLLAETLHQRTARDSEITRKIVHIGTGNVILVAWWLQIPAWVGILASVIAGAIALLSYYIPILPGINSVGRKSLGTFFYAVSIG
;
A
#
# COMPACT_ATOMS: atom_id res chain seq x y z
N MET A 1 -5.73 -27.16 30.22
CA MET A 1 -6.61 -26.48 29.25
C MET A 1 -5.71 -25.53 28.46
N PHE A 2 -5.24 -25.94 27.29
CA PHE A 2 -4.49 -25.04 26.41
C PHE A 2 -5.47 -24.00 25.89
N ASN A 3 -5.24 -22.72 26.22
CA ASN A 3 -6.06 -21.62 25.75
C ASN A 3 -6.09 -21.67 24.22
N SER A 4 -7.27 -21.85 23.65
CA SER A 4 -7.50 -21.68 22.22
C SER A 4 -7.07 -20.26 21.87
N VAL A 5 -6.07 -20.21 21.01
CA VAL A 5 -5.41 -19.01 20.56
C VAL A 5 -6.33 -18.36 19.50
N PRO A 6 -7.04 -17.25 19.81
CA PRO A 6 -8.15 -16.79 18.97
C PRO A 6 -7.75 -16.39 17.54
N TRP A 7 -6.46 -16.06 17.31
CA TRP A 7 -5.94 -15.69 15.99
C TRP A 7 -5.77 -16.86 15.02
N ILE A 8 -5.89 -18.11 15.49
CA ILE A 8 -5.80 -19.31 14.65
C ILE A 8 -7.18 -19.71 14.10
N GLU A 9 -8.28 -19.36 14.77
CA GLU A 9 -9.63 -19.73 14.33
C GLU A 9 -10.17 -18.84 13.20
N SER A 10 -9.61 -17.65 13.00
CA SER A 10 -10.07 -16.66 12.01
C SER A 10 -9.31 -16.66 10.67
N ILE A 11 -8.42 -17.63 10.46
CA ILE A 11 -7.53 -17.72 9.29
C ILE A 11 -8.28 -17.59 7.95
N PRO A 12 -9.41 -18.29 7.70
CA PRO A 12 -10.10 -18.20 6.40
C PRO A 12 -10.64 -16.79 6.09
N THR A 13 -11.21 -16.11 7.08
CA THR A 13 -11.78 -14.77 6.92
C THR A 13 -10.69 -13.72 6.78
N LEU A 14 -9.58 -13.88 7.50
CA LEU A 14 -8.45 -12.96 7.42
C LEU A 14 -7.82 -12.92 6.03
N TRP A 15 -7.63 -14.09 5.39
CA TRP A 15 -7.10 -14.14 4.02
C TRP A 15 -7.99 -13.41 3.02
N LEU A 16 -9.32 -13.51 3.19
CA LEU A 16 -10.27 -12.80 2.34
C LEU A 16 -10.19 -11.28 2.54
N GLN A 17 -10.05 -10.82 3.79
CA GLN A 17 -9.86 -9.40 4.10
C GLN A 17 -8.54 -8.86 3.51
N ILE A 18 -7.44 -9.61 3.66
CA ILE A 18 -6.14 -9.27 3.08
C ILE A 18 -6.24 -9.21 1.55
N ALA A 19 -6.87 -10.20 0.92
CA ALA A 19 -7.05 -10.23 -0.52
C ALA A 19 -7.89 -9.04 -1.02
N LEU A 20 -8.99 -8.70 -0.33
CA LEU A 20 -9.80 -7.53 -0.64
C LEU A 20 -8.99 -6.23 -0.60
N ILE A 21 -8.22 -6.02 0.46
CA ILE A 21 -7.36 -4.84 0.58
C ILE A 21 -6.28 -4.83 -0.50
N ALA A 22 -5.61 -5.96 -0.73
CA ALA A 22 -4.56 -6.07 -1.74
C ALA A 22 -5.09 -5.77 -3.15
N VAL A 23 -6.27 -6.28 -3.50
CA VAL A 23 -6.95 -5.97 -4.76
C VAL A 23 -7.31 -4.49 -4.84
N GLY A 24 -7.84 -3.90 -3.78
CA GLY A 24 -8.18 -2.47 -3.73
C GLY A 24 -6.97 -1.57 -3.91
N LEU A 25 -5.87 -1.83 -3.19
CA LEU A 25 -4.61 -1.11 -3.32
C LEU A 25 -4.00 -1.29 -4.72
N GLY A 26 -4.02 -2.52 -5.25
CA GLY A 26 -3.57 -2.81 -6.61
C GLY A 26 -4.37 -2.04 -7.65
N ALA A 27 -5.69 -1.97 -7.50
CA ALA A 27 -6.56 -1.18 -8.38
C ALA A 27 -6.23 0.32 -8.34
N ILE A 28 -5.99 0.90 -7.16
CA ILE A 28 -5.58 2.31 -7.02
C ILE A 28 -4.27 2.57 -7.77
N VAL A 29 -3.26 1.72 -7.57
CA VAL A 29 -1.95 1.85 -8.23
C VAL A 29 -2.09 1.69 -9.74
N LEU A 30 -2.81 0.67 -10.22
CA LEU A 30 -3.03 0.42 -11.64
C LEU A 30 -3.80 1.57 -12.31
N LEU A 31 -4.82 2.12 -11.66
CA LEU A 31 -5.56 3.27 -12.18
C LEU A 31 -4.66 4.50 -12.26
N ALA A 32 -3.88 4.78 -11.22
CA ALA A 32 -2.96 5.92 -11.20
C ALA A 32 -1.89 5.80 -12.29
N GLU A 33 -1.31 4.62 -12.47
CA GLU A 33 -0.31 4.35 -13.52
C GLU A 33 -0.92 4.40 -14.93
N THR A 34 -2.13 3.85 -15.12
CA THR A 34 -2.84 3.93 -16.40
C THR A 34 -3.15 5.39 -16.77
N LEU A 35 -3.56 6.20 -15.80
CA LEU A 35 -3.79 7.64 -16.00
C LEU A 35 -2.49 8.38 -16.33
N HIS A 36 -1.39 8.04 -15.66
CA HIS A 36 -0.07 8.61 -15.96
C HIS A 36 0.32 8.36 -17.42
N GLN A 37 0.20 7.10 -17.88
CA GLN A 37 0.56 6.69 -19.23
C GLN A 37 -0.33 7.31 -20.31
N ARG A 38 -1.64 7.43 -20.06
CA ARG A 38 -2.61 7.92 -21.07
C ARG A 38 -2.69 9.44 -21.18
N THR A 39 -2.42 10.17 -20.10
CA THR A 39 -2.60 11.63 -20.07
C THR A 39 -1.27 12.40 -20.11
N ALA A 40 -0.13 11.70 -20.19
CA ALA A 40 1.21 12.29 -20.01
C ALA A 40 1.27 13.20 -18.76
N ARG A 41 0.49 12.82 -17.73
CA ARG A 41 0.23 13.67 -16.56
C ARG A 41 1.45 13.67 -15.65
N ASP A 42 1.72 14.82 -15.06
CA ASP A 42 2.78 15.01 -14.07
C ASP A 42 2.72 13.90 -13.00
N SER A 43 3.85 13.22 -12.80
CA SER A 43 3.96 12.15 -11.80
C SER A 43 3.74 12.67 -10.38
N GLU A 44 3.80 13.99 -10.13
CA GLU A 44 3.33 14.57 -8.87
C GLU A 44 1.83 14.33 -8.64
N ILE A 45 1.00 14.40 -9.68
CA ILE A 45 -0.45 14.14 -9.58
C ILE A 45 -0.68 12.65 -9.32
N THR A 46 -0.02 11.78 -10.08
CA THR A 46 -0.09 10.32 -9.89
C THR A 46 0.30 9.94 -8.47
N ARG A 47 1.39 10.51 -7.95
CA ARG A 47 1.83 10.32 -6.56
C ARG A 47 0.76 10.75 -5.56
N LYS A 48 0.13 11.92 -5.74
CA LYS A 48 -0.96 12.40 -4.86
C LYS A 48 -2.18 11.49 -4.88
N ILE A 49 -2.59 11.01 -6.06
CA ILE A 49 -3.70 10.06 -6.19
C ILE A 49 -3.42 8.79 -5.40
N VAL A 50 -2.22 8.22 -5.57
CA VAL A 50 -1.83 7.02 -4.82
C VAL A 50 -1.82 7.30 -3.33
N HIS A 51 -1.17 8.35 -2.85
CA HIS A 51 -1.07 8.63 -1.40
C HIS A 51 -2.42 8.94 -0.75
N ILE A 52 -3.34 9.62 -1.45
CA ILE A 52 -4.70 9.86 -0.95
C ILE A 52 -5.49 8.54 -0.95
N GLY A 53 -5.42 7.78 -2.04
CA GLY A 53 -6.14 6.51 -2.18
C GLY A 53 -5.69 5.46 -1.16
N THR A 54 -4.38 5.20 -1.10
CA THR A 54 -3.81 4.19 -0.19
C THR A 54 -3.90 4.62 1.27
N GLY A 55 -3.99 5.93 1.58
CA GLY A 55 -4.07 6.42 2.96
C GLY A 55 -5.33 5.96 3.69
N ASN A 56 -6.41 5.70 2.95
CA ASN A 56 -7.66 5.19 3.51
C ASN A 56 -7.57 3.72 3.96
N VAL A 57 -6.47 3.01 3.63
CA VAL A 57 -6.30 1.60 4.00
C VAL A 57 -6.32 1.40 5.51
N ILE A 58 -5.84 2.38 6.30
CA ILE A 58 -5.86 2.33 7.76
C ILE A 58 -7.31 2.31 8.27
N LEU A 59 -8.18 3.13 7.67
CA LEU A 59 -9.60 3.18 8.06
C LEU A 59 -10.32 1.88 7.70
N VAL A 60 -10.02 1.32 6.52
CA VAL A 60 -10.58 0.03 6.08
C VAL A 60 -10.08 -1.12 6.96
N ALA A 61 -8.79 -1.15 7.29
CA ALA A 61 -8.19 -2.15 8.16
C ALA A 61 -8.77 -2.08 9.59
N TRP A 62 -8.96 -0.86 10.11
CA TRP A 62 -9.67 -0.62 11.37
C TRP A 62 -11.11 -1.13 11.31
N TRP A 63 -11.86 -0.79 10.26
CA TRP A 63 -13.25 -1.23 10.10
C TRP A 63 -13.39 -2.75 10.04
N LEU A 64 -12.47 -3.42 9.33
CA LEU A 64 -12.43 -4.88 9.19
C LEU A 64 -11.80 -5.60 10.39
N GLN A 65 -11.37 -4.86 11.42
CA GLN A 65 -10.71 -5.38 12.62
C GLN A 65 -9.49 -6.25 12.29
N ILE A 66 -8.72 -5.83 11.29
CA ILE A 66 -7.53 -6.57 10.85
C ILE A 66 -6.45 -6.48 11.94
N PRO A 67 -5.80 -7.61 12.28
CA PRO A 67 -4.72 -7.61 13.25
C PRO A 67 -3.58 -6.65 12.86
N ALA A 68 -3.09 -5.86 13.82
CA ALA A 68 -2.06 -4.85 13.57
C ALA A 68 -0.79 -5.40 12.91
N TRP A 69 -0.40 -6.65 13.21
CA TRP A 69 0.77 -7.28 12.59
C TRP A 69 0.68 -7.37 11.06
N VAL A 70 -0.54 -7.47 10.51
CA VAL A 70 -0.76 -7.49 9.05
C VAL A 70 -0.43 -6.11 8.46
N GLY A 71 -0.86 -5.03 9.11
CA GLY A 71 -0.56 -3.66 8.69
C GLY A 71 0.95 -3.37 8.75
N ILE A 72 1.61 -3.80 9.82
CA ILE A 72 3.06 -3.67 9.99
C ILE A 72 3.82 -4.46 8.89
N LEU A 73 3.43 -5.70 8.61
CA LEU A 73 4.07 -6.47 7.52
C LEU A 73 3.80 -5.82 6.15
N ALA A 74 2.59 -5.32 5.92
CA ALA A 74 2.26 -4.62 4.69
C ALA A 74 3.09 -3.34 4.51
N SER A 75 3.31 -2.56 5.58
CA SER A 75 4.13 -1.34 5.55
C SER A 75 5.60 -1.66 5.28
N VAL A 76 6.14 -2.73 5.89
CA VAL A 76 7.51 -3.21 5.64
C VAL A 76 7.67 -3.63 4.18
N ILE A 77 6.72 -4.41 3.63
CA ILE A 77 6.76 -4.84 2.22
C ILE A 77 6.64 -3.63 1.27
N ALA A 78 5.68 -2.74 1.50
CA ALA A 78 5.49 -1.54 0.69
C ALA A 78 6.71 -0.61 0.76
N GLY A 79 7.31 -0.46 1.95
CA GLY A 79 8.55 0.29 2.15
C GLY A 79 9.72 -0.33 1.39
N ALA A 80 9.89 -1.65 1.43
CA ALA A 80 10.92 -2.34 0.67
C ALA A 80 10.73 -2.16 -0.85
N ILE A 81 9.49 -2.24 -1.34
CA ILE A 81 9.16 -1.98 -2.74
C ILE A 81 9.46 -0.52 -3.10
N ALA A 82 9.08 0.45 -2.26
CA ALA A 82 9.36 1.86 -2.49
C ALA A 82 10.86 2.16 -2.51
N LEU A 83 11.63 1.52 -1.62
CA LEU A 83 13.09 1.65 -1.58
C LEU A 83 13.74 1.00 -2.81
N LEU A 84 13.27 -0.17 -3.25
CA LEU A 84 13.74 -0.78 -4.49
C LEU A 84 13.39 0.09 -5.70
N SER A 85 12.17 0.65 -5.72
CA SER A 85 11.66 1.54 -6.76
C SER A 85 12.49 2.82 -6.90
N TYR A 86 13.17 3.24 -5.82
CA TYR A 86 14.10 4.37 -5.83
C TYR A 86 15.37 4.09 -6.65
N TYR A 87 15.82 2.84 -6.72
CA TYR A 87 16.98 2.42 -7.50
C TYR A 87 16.62 1.92 -8.90
N ILE A 88 15.51 1.18 -9.02
CA ILE A 88 15.01 0.61 -10.27
C ILE A 88 13.61 1.15 -10.48
N PRO A 89 13.31 1.94 -11.53
CA PRO A 89 12.02 2.61 -11.66
C PRO A 89 10.90 1.62 -12.07
N ILE A 90 10.44 0.81 -11.12
CA ILE A 90 9.34 -0.17 -11.29
C ILE A 90 8.00 0.56 -11.46
N LEU A 91 7.80 1.67 -10.75
CA LEU A 91 6.60 2.50 -10.80
C LEU A 91 6.97 3.98 -11.06
N PRO A 92 7.38 4.32 -12.30
CA PRO A 92 7.89 5.65 -12.63
C PRO A 92 6.86 6.76 -12.39
N GLY A 93 5.57 6.47 -12.54
CA GLY A 93 4.50 7.43 -12.28
C GLY A 93 4.40 7.86 -10.81
N ILE A 94 4.84 7.03 -9.87
CA ILE A 94 4.76 7.30 -8.42
C ILE A 94 6.07 7.89 -7.88
N ASN A 95 7.19 7.56 -8.52
CA ASN A 95 8.51 8.04 -8.16
C ASN A 95 8.66 9.55 -8.40
N SER A 96 9.53 10.21 -7.64
CA SER A 96 9.63 11.66 -7.59
C SER A 96 10.04 12.31 -8.93
N VAL A 97 9.24 13.27 -9.41
CA VAL A 97 9.59 14.17 -10.51
C VAL A 97 10.55 15.26 -10.02
N GLY A 98 11.64 15.48 -10.75
CA GLY A 98 12.51 16.67 -10.60
C GLY A 98 13.41 16.72 -9.36
N ARG A 99 13.38 15.71 -8.47
CA ARG A 99 14.29 15.60 -7.31
C ARG A 99 14.29 14.18 -6.76
N LYS A 100 15.41 13.70 -6.20
CA LYS A 100 15.44 12.44 -5.46
C LYS A 100 14.81 12.64 -4.08
N SER A 101 13.77 11.87 -3.74
CA SER A 101 13.11 11.94 -2.43
C SER A 101 12.72 10.55 -1.94
N LEU A 102 12.83 10.34 -0.62
CA LEU A 102 12.37 9.14 0.08
C LEU A 102 10.92 9.27 0.58
N GLY A 103 10.17 10.26 0.11
CA GLY A 103 8.81 10.53 0.57
C GLY A 103 7.86 9.33 0.46
N THR A 104 7.91 8.58 -0.64
CA THR A 104 7.09 7.37 -0.83
C THR A 104 7.46 6.25 0.14
N PHE A 105 8.75 6.13 0.50
CA PHE A 105 9.21 5.18 1.51
C PHE A 105 8.70 5.55 2.91
N PHE A 106 8.91 6.80 3.36
CA PHE A 106 8.43 7.24 4.66
C PHE A 106 6.91 7.23 4.78
N TYR A 107 6.22 7.49 3.67
CA TYR A 107 4.77 7.32 3.61
C TYR A 107 4.38 5.86 3.88
N ALA A 108 4.99 4.88 3.21
CA ALA A 108 4.73 3.46 3.47
C ALA A 108 5.01 3.09 4.93
N VAL A 109 6.13 3.56 5.50
CA VAL A 109 6.48 3.34 6.91
C VAL A 109 5.42 3.92 7.86
N SER A 110 4.86 5.10 7.56
CA SER A 110 3.84 5.73 8.41
C SER A 110 2.49 5.00 8.47
N ILE A 111 2.25 4.02 7.58
CA ILE A 111 0.99 3.28 7.51
C ILE A 111 0.92 2.12 8.53
N GLY A 112 2.06 1.53 8.89
CA GLY A 112 2.11 0.39 9.83
C GLY A 112 2.64 0.79 11.19
#